data_AF-A0A9P1DSU3-F1
#
_entry.id   AF-A0A9P1DSU3-F1
#
_cell.length_a   1.000
_cell.length_b   1.000
_cell.length_c   1.000
_cell.angle_alpha   90.00
_cell.angle_beta   90.00
_cell.angle_gamma   90.00
#
_symmetry.space_group_name_H-M   'P 1'
#
loop_
_entity.id
_entity.type
_entity.pdbx_description
1 polymer ?
#
loop_
_entity_poly.entity_id
_entity_poly.type
_entity_poly.pdbx_seq_one_letter_code
_entity_poly.pdbx_strand_id
1 'polypeptide(L)'
;MTVRRSQLQGSEKALCPFPVPRDGIFSSHKKVGSRQRRKIAFDRGFHVVIMALNFWHADCNFVPSQELAKIPSPAQTRCLVNMRKLLKAYGSCEDEVSVPSSGRRSTTLTSQLADLCEFLTWQGASGDSYRFWALGSFTVLAASVASTAGGQTRICHDLKKARTCQLCNCSSSDESPLDYVGEEIFPEASGRVPWRSYDKAKAQDGGSHIQLCFLLQNFGMHHSWGFPCPSYSLALGALEIKPSFERFSVCISDWKDFYHQFESTPQRTKTNMCFPPLLASDLEGTSALASWTFSRSKKGRPKYDRLKHGDFLDRFGLLCGKEDSSQDLFLRACFASLPQGDALGVEFAVDSHQALIQSHDIINDHTELRADRVFRGLRDAVGLVIDDFYAVPVVSTEATAGVEKSWATQKMEKAQQVYKAEGLLGPEEKDVYDAAFAKVTGAELNSSDAVRALGLATLGSPWKKRLSLSFLSLTLAQLGWTTGSLHLCLLGGWVHSLLNRRPMMSILSESFHLVASSDVNQDKPKVTKLPRKVALELVLFAVLSPLMVSDLSAELSSTVYATDASDAGGSYVCTHVWQDVARALWRTGRKRGGYVRMQTREEGMMRKLDFMDEHAEEEGSTC
;
A
#
# COMPACT_ATOMS: atom_id res chain seq x y z
N MET A 1 23.25 3.53 -28.27
CA MET A 1 24.63 3.77 -27.82
C MET A 1 25.29 2.43 -27.53
N THR A 2 26.44 2.12 -28.13
CA THR A 2 27.12 0.82 -27.93
C THR A 2 28.33 1.05 -27.02
N VAL A 3 28.24 0.59 -25.78
CA VAL A 3 29.36 0.63 -24.82
C VAL A 3 30.26 -0.58 -25.09
N ARG A 4 31.58 -0.35 -25.17
CA ARG A 4 32.62 -1.40 -25.26
C ARG A 4 33.47 -1.35 -24.00
N ARG A 5 33.73 -2.49 -23.37
CA ARG A 5 34.53 -2.55 -22.14
C ARG A 5 35.92 -1.96 -22.31
N SER A 6 36.32 -1.15 -21.34
CA SER A 6 37.67 -0.64 -21.20
C SER A 6 38.52 -1.60 -20.35
N GLN A 7 39.83 -1.37 -20.32
CA GLN A 7 40.76 -2.07 -19.42
C GLN A 7 40.82 -1.44 -18.02
N LEU A 8 40.17 -0.29 -17.82
CA LEU A 8 40.21 0.45 -16.56
C LEU A 8 39.21 -0.14 -15.57
N GLN A 9 39.62 -0.26 -14.30
CA GLN A 9 38.75 -0.73 -13.23
C GLN A 9 37.93 0.43 -12.64
N GLY A 10 36.70 0.13 -12.22
CA GLY A 10 35.86 1.03 -11.44
C GLY A 10 36.45 1.31 -10.07
N SER A 11 36.00 2.38 -9.43
CA SER A 11 36.48 2.78 -8.11
C SER A 11 36.14 1.71 -7.05
N GLU A 12 37.06 1.48 -6.12
CA GLU A 12 36.75 0.74 -4.88
C GLU A 12 36.14 1.63 -3.80
N LYS A 13 36.40 2.95 -3.86
CA LYS A 13 35.92 3.93 -2.88
C LYS A 13 34.51 4.44 -3.19
N ALA A 14 34.13 4.48 -4.46
CA ALA A 14 32.82 4.94 -4.91
C ALA A 14 32.05 3.79 -5.56
N LEU A 15 30.85 3.50 -5.05
CA LEU A 15 30.03 2.40 -5.56
C LEU A 15 29.39 2.73 -6.91
N CYS A 16 28.89 3.96 -7.07
CA CYS A 16 28.33 4.49 -8.30
C CYS A 16 29.34 5.43 -9.00
N PRO A 17 29.25 5.60 -10.34
CA PRO A 17 28.35 4.88 -11.25
C PRO A 17 28.75 3.41 -11.45
N PHE A 18 27.76 2.55 -11.63
CA PHE A 18 27.99 1.14 -11.96
C PHE A 18 28.37 0.99 -13.43
N PRO A 19 29.44 0.25 -13.77
CA PRO A 19 29.67 -0.11 -15.15
C PRO A 19 28.55 -1.01 -15.69
N VAL A 20 28.35 -1.01 -17.01
CA VAL A 20 27.28 -1.80 -17.61
C VAL A 20 27.49 -3.29 -17.32
N PRO A 21 26.43 -4.05 -16.98
CA PRO A 21 26.59 -5.46 -16.61
C PRO A 21 27.12 -6.32 -17.77
N ARG A 22 26.69 -6.00 -19.00
CA ARG A 22 27.05 -6.70 -20.23
C ARG A 22 27.08 -5.75 -21.41
N ASP A 23 28.11 -5.92 -22.23
CA ASP A 23 28.29 -5.21 -23.49
C ASP A 23 27.37 -5.79 -24.57
N GLY A 24 26.94 -4.94 -25.50
CA GLY A 24 26.22 -5.38 -26.70
C GLY A 24 24.87 -6.07 -26.45
N ILE A 25 24.27 -5.95 -25.27
CA ILE A 25 23.06 -6.71 -24.91
C ILE A 25 21.82 -6.36 -25.76
N PHE A 26 21.81 -5.17 -26.36
CA PHE A 26 20.75 -4.72 -27.27
C PHE A 26 21.08 -4.97 -28.75
N SER A 27 22.20 -5.64 -29.07
CA SER A 27 22.48 -6.04 -30.45
C SER A 27 21.43 -7.01 -30.99
N SER A 28 21.26 -7.01 -32.32
CA SER A 28 20.29 -7.89 -32.99
C SER A 28 20.78 -9.34 -32.94
N HIS A 29 19.96 -10.23 -32.39
CA HIS A 29 20.24 -11.66 -32.34
C HIS A 29 19.32 -12.39 -33.32
N LYS A 30 19.85 -12.84 -34.47
CA LYS A 30 19.11 -13.66 -35.42
C LYS A 30 19.07 -15.12 -34.92
N LYS A 31 17.88 -15.75 -34.97
CA LYS A 31 17.65 -17.21 -34.71
C LYS A 31 18.10 -17.73 -33.34
N VAL A 32 17.53 -17.19 -32.25
CA VAL A 32 17.75 -17.71 -30.88
C VAL A 32 16.53 -18.48 -30.34
N GLY A 33 16.77 -19.62 -29.69
CA GLY A 33 15.72 -20.44 -29.06
C GLY A 33 15.02 -19.74 -27.89
N SER A 34 13.82 -20.21 -27.50
CA SER A 34 12.95 -19.57 -26.48
C SER A 34 13.65 -19.34 -25.14
N ARG A 35 14.39 -20.34 -24.63
CA ARG A 35 15.17 -20.23 -23.39
C ARG A 35 16.21 -19.11 -23.44
N GLN A 36 16.91 -19.00 -24.57
CA GLN A 36 17.93 -17.96 -24.77
C GLN A 36 17.28 -16.57 -24.91
N ARG A 37 16.11 -16.47 -25.55
CA ARG A 37 15.34 -15.21 -25.61
C ARG A 37 14.93 -14.72 -24.22
N ARG A 38 14.43 -15.60 -23.35
CA ARG A 38 14.10 -15.25 -21.95
C ARG A 38 15.33 -14.78 -21.18
N LYS A 39 16.48 -15.44 -21.35
CA LYS A 39 17.75 -15.02 -20.73
C LYS A 39 18.18 -13.64 -21.21
N ILE A 40 18.14 -13.38 -22.51
CA ILE A 40 18.48 -12.07 -23.10
C ILE A 40 17.50 -11.00 -22.60
N ALA A 41 16.20 -11.28 -22.56
CA ALA A 41 15.19 -10.35 -22.05
C ALA A 41 15.44 -9.98 -20.58
N PHE A 42 15.74 -10.97 -19.73
CA PHE A 42 16.14 -10.73 -18.34
C PHE A 42 17.40 -9.86 -18.24
N ASP A 43 18.44 -10.17 -19.04
CA ASP A 43 19.68 -9.41 -19.05
C ASP A 43 19.48 -7.96 -19.53
N ARG A 44 18.58 -7.73 -20.50
CA ARG A 44 18.18 -6.39 -20.95
C ARG A 44 17.42 -5.65 -19.85
N GLY A 45 16.46 -6.30 -19.20
CA GLY A 45 15.73 -5.72 -18.06
C GLY A 45 16.68 -5.31 -16.94
N PHE A 46 17.63 -6.19 -16.58
CA PHE A 46 18.66 -5.87 -15.59
C PHE A 46 19.55 -4.69 -16.02
N HIS A 47 19.93 -4.63 -17.31
CA HIS A 47 20.67 -3.48 -17.83
C HIS A 47 19.90 -2.17 -17.66
N VAL A 48 18.59 -2.16 -17.96
CA VAL A 48 17.73 -0.97 -17.79
C VAL A 48 17.66 -0.54 -16.33
N VAL A 49 17.55 -1.48 -15.38
CA VAL A 49 17.59 -1.19 -13.93
C VAL A 49 18.90 -0.50 -13.53
N ILE A 50 20.05 -1.01 -14.00
CA ILE A 50 21.36 -0.39 -13.69
C ILE A 50 21.49 1.00 -14.32
N MET A 51 21.03 1.18 -15.55
CA MET A 51 21.04 2.50 -16.18
C MET A 51 20.14 3.50 -15.45
N ALA A 52 18.99 3.07 -14.95
CA ALA A 52 18.11 3.91 -14.13
C ALA A 52 18.76 4.32 -12.79
N LEU A 53 19.46 3.41 -12.12
CA LEU A 53 20.21 3.73 -10.90
C LEU A 53 21.34 4.73 -11.16
N ASN A 54 22.10 4.54 -12.24
CA ASN A 54 23.17 5.45 -12.62
C ASN A 54 22.64 6.84 -12.99
N PHE A 55 21.52 6.87 -13.72
CA PHE A 55 20.84 8.11 -14.08
C PHE A 55 20.33 8.86 -12.85
N TRP A 56 19.74 8.13 -11.90
CA TRP A 56 19.32 8.71 -10.62
C TRP A 56 20.49 9.23 -9.79
N HIS A 57 21.58 8.46 -9.68
CA HIS A 57 22.81 8.88 -8.98
C HIS A 57 23.44 10.13 -9.59
N ALA A 58 23.35 10.32 -10.91
CA ALA A 58 23.90 11.48 -11.62
C ALA A 58 22.88 12.63 -11.73
N ASP A 59 22.00 12.79 -10.73
CA ASP A 59 20.97 13.85 -10.68
C ASP A 59 20.10 13.91 -11.94
N CYS A 60 19.67 12.75 -12.42
CA CYS A 60 18.90 12.59 -13.66
C CYS A 60 19.64 13.09 -14.91
N ASN A 61 20.97 12.95 -14.93
CA ASN A 61 21.83 13.15 -16.10
C ASN A 61 22.43 11.83 -16.59
N PHE A 62 22.80 11.78 -17.87
CA PHE A 62 23.45 10.61 -18.43
C PHE A 62 24.91 10.52 -17.98
N VAL A 63 25.29 9.38 -17.41
CA VAL A 63 26.67 9.09 -17.03
C VAL A 63 27.55 8.93 -18.29
N PRO A 64 28.78 9.48 -18.31
CA PRO A 64 29.70 9.33 -19.43
C PRO A 64 29.96 7.85 -19.79
N SER A 65 30.03 7.55 -21.09
CA SER A 65 30.23 6.19 -21.59
C SER A 65 31.54 5.55 -21.12
N GLN A 66 32.57 6.35 -20.85
CA GLN A 66 33.86 5.90 -20.34
C GLN A 66 33.75 5.27 -18.95
N GLU A 67 32.92 5.85 -18.07
CA GLU A 67 32.64 5.32 -16.74
C GLU A 67 31.82 4.03 -16.82
N LEU A 68 30.81 4.03 -17.70
CA LEU A 68 29.96 2.87 -17.96
C LEU A 68 30.75 1.69 -18.56
N ALA A 69 31.85 1.96 -19.26
CA ALA A 69 32.69 0.95 -19.91
C ALA A 69 33.70 0.25 -18.97
N LYS A 70 33.90 0.74 -17.75
CA LYS A 70 34.92 0.19 -16.83
C LYS A 70 34.64 -1.27 -16.44
N ILE A 71 35.67 -1.95 -15.95
CA ILE A 71 35.54 -3.26 -15.30
C ILE A 71 35.02 -3.02 -13.88
N PRO A 72 33.88 -3.60 -13.45
CA PRO A 72 33.39 -3.41 -12.09
C PRO A 72 34.43 -3.81 -11.03
N SER A 73 34.58 -2.99 -9.99
CA SER A 73 35.38 -3.35 -8.82
C SER A 73 34.77 -4.55 -8.06
N PRO A 74 35.49 -5.19 -7.12
CA PRO A 74 34.92 -6.29 -6.34
C PRO A 74 33.66 -5.88 -5.57
N ALA A 75 33.64 -4.67 -5.01
CA ALA A 75 32.47 -4.12 -4.31
C ALA A 75 31.27 -3.90 -5.27
N GLN A 76 31.53 -3.30 -6.43
CA GLN A 76 30.50 -3.11 -7.47
C GLN A 76 29.97 -4.45 -7.99
N THR A 77 30.86 -5.44 -8.18
CA THR A 77 30.49 -6.79 -8.62
C THR A 77 29.56 -7.46 -7.63
N ARG A 78 29.87 -7.42 -6.32
CA ARG A 78 28.97 -7.94 -5.27
C ARG A 78 27.61 -7.26 -5.31
N CYS A 79 27.57 -5.93 -5.44
CA CYS A 79 26.32 -5.18 -5.51
C CYS A 79 25.48 -5.55 -6.75
N LEU A 80 26.11 -5.62 -7.94
CA LEU A 80 25.47 -6.04 -9.18
C LEU A 80 24.91 -7.47 -9.07
N VAL A 81 25.65 -8.39 -8.46
CA VAL A 81 25.17 -9.77 -8.22
C VAL A 81 23.94 -9.76 -7.31
N ASN A 82 23.96 -9.00 -6.21
CA ASN A 82 22.84 -8.92 -5.28
C ASN A 82 21.58 -8.30 -5.93
N MET A 83 21.73 -7.19 -6.65
CA MET A 83 20.61 -6.58 -7.39
C MET A 83 20.04 -7.53 -8.47
N ARG A 84 20.91 -8.30 -9.14
CA ARG A 84 20.48 -9.30 -10.11
C ARG A 84 19.68 -10.43 -9.45
N LYS A 85 20.08 -10.87 -8.25
CA LYS A 85 19.34 -11.87 -7.47
C LYS A 85 17.96 -11.32 -7.06
N LEU A 86 17.88 -10.07 -6.60
CA LEU A 86 16.60 -9.43 -6.27
C LEU A 86 15.66 -9.35 -7.48
N LEU A 87 16.17 -8.95 -8.65
CA LEU A 87 15.39 -8.94 -9.88
C LEU A 87 14.90 -10.35 -10.29
N LYS A 88 15.73 -11.38 -10.08
CA LYS A 88 15.35 -12.77 -10.35
C LYS A 88 14.29 -13.28 -9.36
N ALA A 89 14.40 -12.93 -8.09
CA ALA A 89 13.39 -13.22 -7.06
C ALA A 89 12.05 -12.51 -7.35
N TYR A 90 12.10 -11.29 -7.88
CA TYR A 90 10.90 -10.57 -8.31
C TYR A 90 10.17 -11.29 -9.45
N GLY A 91 10.91 -11.89 -10.39
CA GLY A 91 10.38 -12.63 -11.53
C GLY A 91 10.10 -14.12 -11.28
N SER A 92 10.34 -14.64 -10.06
CA SER A 92 9.98 -16.03 -9.71
C SER A 92 8.54 -16.16 -9.21
N CYS A 93 7.77 -15.07 -9.23
CA CYS A 93 6.36 -15.06 -8.87
C CYS A 93 5.48 -15.42 -10.09
N GLU A 94 4.23 -15.84 -9.86
CA GLU A 94 3.27 -16.42 -10.83
C GLU A 94 3.26 -15.84 -12.27
N ASP A 95 2.87 -16.67 -13.23
CA ASP A 95 2.99 -16.40 -14.67
C ASP A 95 2.04 -15.31 -15.23
N GLU A 96 0.92 -15.01 -14.55
CA GLU A 96 -0.08 -14.03 -15.04
C GLU A 96 -0.44 -12.95 -14.01
N VAL A 97 -0.53 -11.70 -14.48
CA VAL A 97 -0.91 -10.55 -13.65
C VAL A 97 -2.08 -9.81 -14.26
N SER A 98 -3.15 -9.69 -13.48
CA SER A 98 -4.24 -8.77 -13.75
C SER A 98 -4.04 -7.48 -12.94
N VAL A 99 -3.91 -6.35 -13.65
CA VAL A 99 -3.72 -5.02 -13.04
C VAL A 99 -4.90 -4.66 -12.13
N PRO A 100 -6.18 -4.85 -12.53
CA PRO A 100 -7.32 -4.60 -11.65
C PRO A 100 -7.33 -5.44 -10.37
N SER A 101 -6.90 -6.71 -10.41
CA SER A 101 -6.92 -7.60 -9.24
C SER A 101 -5.73 -7.41 -8.29
N SER A 102 -4.75 -6.57 -8.64
CA SER A 102 -3.53 -6.36 -7.87
C SER A 102 -3.70 -5.64 -6.54
N GLY A 103 -4.90 -5.09 -6.25
CA GLY A 103 -5.23 -4.52 -4.96
C GLY A 103 -6.49 -3.64 -4.98
N ARG A 104 -7.04 -3.36 -3.78
CA ARG A 104 -8.28 -2.57 -3.61
C ARG A 104 -8.24 -1.19 -4.26
N ARG A 105 -7.06 -0.57 -4.40
CA ARG A 105 -6.88 0.76 -5.03
C ARG A 105 -6.56 0.67 -6.52
N SER A 106 -6.12 -0.49 -7.02
CA SER A 106 -5.70 -0.64 -8.42
C SER A 106 -6.87 -0.53 -9.39
N THR A 107 -8.05 -1.02 -8.99
CA THR A 107 -9.31 -0.82 -9.74
C THR A 107 -9.65 0.67 -9.85
N THR A 108 -9.62 1.41 -8.75
CA THR A 108 -9.86 2.87 -8.72
C THR A 108 -8.84 3.63 -9.56
N LEU A 109 -7.56 3.26 -9.49
CA LEU A 109 -6.52 3.88 -10.32
C LEU A 109 -6.76 3.62 -11.81
N THR A 110 -7.15 2.39 -12.15
CA THR A 110 -7.41 1.99 -13.54
C THR A 110 -8.64 2.72 -14.09
N SER A 111 -9.71 2.85 -13.29
CA SER A 111 -10.91 3.59 -13.69
C SER A 111 -10.62 5.08 -13.88
N GLN A 112 -9.94 5.71 -12.91
CA GLN A 112 -9.54 7.12 -13.01
C GLN A 112 -8.63 7.41 -14.20
N LEU A 113 -7.72 6.47 -14.53
CA LEU A 113 -6.88 6.58 -15.71
C LEU A 113 -7.70 6.43 -17.01
N ALA A 114 -8.66 5.50 -17.05
CA ALA A 114 -9.55 5.33 -18.19
C ALA A 114 -10.40 6.59 -18.44
N ASP A 115 -10.99 7.17 -17.39
CA ASP A 115 -11.77 8.41 -17.46
C ASP A 115 -10.91 9.57 -18.00
N LEU A 116 -9.66 9.68 -17.54
CA LEU A 116 -8.72 10.68 -18.02
C LEU A 116 -8.38 10.48 -19.51
N CYS A 117 -8.10 9.25 -19.93
CA CYS A 117 -7.84 8.91 -21.32
C CYS A 117 -9.02 9.27 -22.24
N GLU A 118 -10.24 8.92 -21.83
CA GLU A 118 -11.46 9.25 -22.57
C GLU A 118 -11.64 10.77 -22.67
N PHE A 119 -11.45 11.50 -21.57
CA PHE A 119 -11.51 12.95 -21.56
C PHE A 119 -10.49 13.60 -22.51
N LEU A 120 -9.22 13.20 -22.44
CA LEU A 120 -8.17 13.75 -23.31
C LEU A 120 -8.41 13.45 -24.79
N THR A 121 -8.98 12.27 -25.07
CA THR A 121 -9.41 11.89 -26.43
C THR A 121 -10.54 12.80 -26.91
N TRP A 122 -11.53 13.07 -26.05
CA TRP A 122 -12.65 13.96 -26.39
C TRP A 122 -12.20 15.41 -26.62
N GLN A 123 -11.17 15.86 -25.91
CA GLN A 123 -10.59 17.20 -26.07
C GLN A 123 -9.57 17.31 -27.21
N GLY A 124 -9.27 16.22 -27.94
CA GLY A 124 -8.27 16.22 -29.02
C GLY A 124 -6.82 16.40 -28.55
N ALA A 125 -6.55 16.32 -27.25
CA ALA A 125 -5.21 16.45 -26.68
C ALA A 125 -4.36 15.17 -26.82
N SER A 126 -4.99 14.06 -27.19
CA SER A 126 -4.33 12.78 -27.50
C SER A 126 -4.41 12.55 -29.01
N GLY A 127 -3.27 12.54 -29.69
CA GLY A 127 -3.18 12.40 -31.16
C GLY A 127 -3.50 11.02 -31.72
N ASP A 128 -3.89 10.03 -30.89
CA ASP A 128 -4.30 8.71 -31.36
C ASP A 128 -5.03 7.92 -30.27
N SER A 129 -6.34 7.73 -30.38
CA SER A 129 -7.13 6.87 -29.50
C SER A 129 -6.69 5.40 -29.54
N TYR A 130 -6.02 4.98 -30.62
CA TYR A 130 -5.67 3.57 -30.89
C TYR A 130 -4.24 3.19 -30.52
N ARG A 131 -3.30 4.14 -30.39
CA ARG A 131 -1.93 3.82 -29.93
C ARG A 131 -1.89 3.27 -28.50
N PHE A 132 -2.82 3.71 -27.66
CA PHE A 132 -2.97 3.25 -26.28
C PHE A 132 -3.45 1.79 -26.17
N TRP A 133 -4.22 1.32 -27.15
CA TRP A 133 -4.75 -0.06 -27.21
C TRP A 133 -3.79 -1.02 -27.92
N ALA A 134 -2.86 -0.50 -28.72
CA ALA A 134 -1.89 -1.26 -29.51
C ALA A 134 -0.67 -1.79 -28.70
N LEU A 135 -0.54 -1.46 -27.41
CA LEU A 135 0.40 -2.12 -26.49
C LEU A 135 -0.14 -3.49 -26.03
N GLY A 136 -0.45 -4.36 -26.99
CA GLY A 136 -0.28 -5.83 -26.97
C GLY A 136 -0.81 -6.71 -25.81
N SER A 137 -1.55 -6.21 -24.81
CA SER A 137 -2.15 -7.06 -23.76
C SER A 137 -3.50 -6.56 -23.23
N PHE A 138 -4.14 -5.61 -23.91
CA PHE A 138 -5.48 -5.13 -23.58
C PHE A 138 -6.59 -5.88 -24.33
N THR A 139 -6.85 -7.12 -23.94
CA THR A 139 -8.17 -7.76 -24.12
C THR A 139 -9.01 -7.70 -22.83
N VAL A 140 -8.45 -7.23 -21.71
CA VAL A 140 -9.08 -7.38 -20.38
C VAL A 140 -9.96 -6.20 -19.96
N LEU A 141 -9.83 -4.99 -20.55
CA LEU A 141 -10.65 -3.83 -20.14
C LEU A 141 -12.09 -3.85 -20.68
N ALA A 142 -12.37 -4.58 -21.77
CA ALA A 142 -13.75 -4.74 -22.28
C ALA A 142 -14.47 -5.99 -21.73
N ALA A 143 -13.74 -6.95 -21.18
CA ALA A 143 -14.29 -8.27 -20.84
C ALA A 143 -14.95 -8.35 -19.44
N SER A 144 -14.75 -7.38 -18.55
CA SER A 144 -15.26 -7.47 -17.17
C SER A 144 -16.73 -7.07 -16.96
N VAL A 145 -17.48 -6.80 -18.04
CA VAL A 145 -18.94 -6.53 -17.99
C VAL A 145 -19.78 -7.64 -18.65
N ALA A 146 -19.19 -8.76 -19.05
CA ALA A 146 -19.95 -9.87 -19.64
C ALA A 146 -19.52 -11.24 -19.09
N SER A 147 -20.29 -11.76 -18.15
CA SER A 147 -20.46 -13.20 -17.90
C SER A 147 -21.96 -13.46 -18.03
N THR A 148 -22.51 -14.58 -18.50
CA THR A 148 -22.02 -15.87 -19.00
C THR A 148 -23.27 -16.58 -19.54
N ALA A 149 -23.22 -17.20 -20.73
CA ALA A 149 -23.91 -18.45 -21.09
C ALA A 149 -23.75 -18.69 -22.60
N GLY A 150 -23.56 -19.94 -23.01
CA GLY A 150 -23.13 -20.34 -24.34
C GLY A 150 -23.93 -19.78 -25.52
N GLY A 151 -23.21 -19.41 -26.58
CA GLY A 151 -23.75 -18.97 -27.86
C GLY A 151 -22.75 -18.06 -28.55
N GLN A 152 -22.28 -18.43 -29.75
CA GLN A 152 -21.41 -17.59 -30.58
C GLN A 152 -22.01 -16.18 -30.71
N THR A 153 -21.37 -15.18 -30.12
CA THR A 153 -21.80 -13.78 -30.25
C THR A 153 -20.87 -13.07 -31.23
N ARG A 154 -21.39 -12.75 -32.42
CA ARG A 154 -20.77 -11.76 -33.32
C ARG A 154 -20.93 -10.38 -32.69
N ILE A 155 -19.84 -9.64 -32.55
CA ILE A 155 -19.85 -8.23 -32.15
C ILE A 155 -20.42 -7.42 -33.33
N CYS A 156 -21.65 -6.91 -33.21
CA CYS A 156 -22.20 -5.93 -34.14
C CYS A 156 -21.84 -4.53 -33.63
N HIS A 157 -20.97 -3.81 -34.35
CA HIS A 157 -20.66 -2.41 -34.10
C HIS A 157 -21.73 -1.51 -34.72
N ASP A 158 -22.97 -1.57 -34.23
CA ASP A 158 -24.02 -0.65 -34.64
C ASP A 158 -24.43 0.22 -33.47
N LEU A 159 -23.75 1.36 -33.33
CA LEU A 159 -24.27 2.63 -32.79
C LEU A 159 -23.21 3.72 -33.05
N LYS A 160 -22.98 4.03 -34.33
CA LYS A 160 -22.25 5.24 -34.77
C LYS A 160 -23.26 6.39 -34.88
N LYS A 161 -23.17 7.40 -34.00
CA LYS A 161 -23.86 8.68 -34.20
C LYS A 161 -22.83 9.77 -34.50
N ALA A 162 -23.16 10.63 -35.46
CA ALA A 162 -22.36 11.80 -35.85
C ALA A 162 -22.02 12.67 -34.63
N ARG A 163 -20.80 13.21 -34.58
CA ARG A 163 -20.28 13.96 -33.43
C ARG A 163 -19.93 15.40 -33.82
N THR A 164 -20.40 16.35 -33.02
CA THR A 164 -20.13 17.78 -33.14
C THR A 164 -19.19 18.21 -32.00
N CYS A 165 -18.08 18.86 -32.32
CA CYS A 165 -17.18 19.44 -31.32
C CYS A 165 -17.82 20.68 -30.68
N GLN A 166 -17.98 20.72 -29.35
CA GLN A 166 -18.62 21.85 -28.67
C GLN A 166 -17.75 23.13 -28.60
N LEU A 167 -16.47 23.06 -28.98
CA LEU A 167 -15.56 24.22 -28.97
C LEU A 167 -15.45 24.91 -30.34
N CYS A 168 -15.50 24.15 -31.44
CA CYS A 168 -15.40 24.72 -32.79
C CYS A 168 -16.68 24.54 -33.63
N ASN A 169 -17.71 23.89 -33.10
CA ASN A 169 -18.96 23.57 -33.77
C ASN A 169 -18.81 22.75 -35.08
N CYS A 170 -17.63 22.17 -35.33
CA CYS A 170 -17.40 21.31 -36.49
C CYS A 170 -18.07 19.95 -36.27
N SER A 171 -18.86 19.53 -37.25
CA SER A 171 -19.41 18.18 -37.37
C SER A 171 -18.47 17.31 -38.20
N SER A 172 -18.03 16.18 -37.66
CA SER A 172 -17.37 15.15 -38.46
C SER A 172 -18.43 14.38 -39.25
N SER A 173 -18.41 14.52 -40.57
CA SER A 173 -18.84 13.46 -41.47
C SER A 173 -17.70 12.45 -41.56
N ASP A 174 -18.04 11.16 -41.53
CA ASP A 174 -17.11 10.05 -41.40
C ASP A 174 -15.83 10.12 -42.29
N GLU A 175 -14.74 9.59 -41.71
CA GLU A 175 -13.49 9.11 -42.36
C GLU A 175 -12.28 10.06 -42.58
N SER A 176 -11.93 10.94 -41.63
CA SER A 176 -10.52 11.43 -41.54
C SER A 176 -10.14 11.92 -40.13
N PRO A 177 -8.86 11.77 -39.71
CA PRO A 177 -8.33 12.54 -38.59
C PRO A 177 -8.43 14.04 -38.92
N LEU A 178 -8.80 14.87 -37.94
CA LEU A 178 -8.73 16.32 -38.09
C LEU A 178 -7.26 16.73 -38.20
N ASP A 179 -6.79 17.05 -39.41
CA ASP A 179 -5.52 17.72 -39.60
C ASP A 179 -5.61 19.14 -39.02
N TYR A 180 -4.83 19.42 -37.99
CA TYR A 180 -4.62 20.79 -37.49
C TYR A 180 -3.15 21.18 -37.59
N VAL A 181 -2.90 22.17 -38.45
CA VAL A 181 -1.64 22.92 -38.57
C VAL A 181 -1.81 24.18 -37.72
N GLY A 182 -1.08 24.28 -36.61
CA GLY A 182 -1.08 25.47 -35.77
C GLY A 182 -0.31 25.26 -34.47
N GLU A 183 0.86 25.89 -34.37
CA GLU A 183 1.58 26.07 -33.11
C GLU A 183 0.88 27.18 -32.30
N GLU A 184 0.77 27.00 -30.98
CA GLU A 184 0.24 27.96 -29.98
C GLU A 184 -1.28 28.16 -29.85
N ILE A 185 -2.01 27.24 -29.17
CA ILE A 185 -3.23 27.63 -28.46
C ILE A 185 -3.44 26.73 -27.24
N PHE A 186 -3.10 27.16 -26.02
CA PHE A 186 -3.82 26.81 -24.77
C PHE A 186 -3.36 27.72 -23.61
N PRO A 187 -4.00 28.88 -23.38
CA PRO A 187 -3.99 29.49 -22.06
C PRO A 187 -4.87 28.61 -21.14
N GLU A 188 -4.30 28.15 -20.02
CA GLU A 188 -4.97 27.50 -18.87
C GLU A 188 -6.31 26.78 -19.16
N ALA A 189 -6.25 25.57 -19.71
CA ALA A 189 -7.44 24.74 -19.93
C ALA A 189 -8.04 24.23 -18.60
N SER A 190 -8.99 24.97 -18.04
CA SER A 190 -9.80 24.60 -16.87
C SER A 190 -10.95 23.62 -17.21
N GLY A 191 -10.67 22.60 -18.02
CA GLY A 191 -11.67 21.65 -18.52
C GLY A 191 -12.06 20.59 -17.48
N ARG A 192 -13.37 20.31 -17.36
CA ARG A 192 -13.96 19.38 -16.38
C ARG A 192 -14.13 17.98 -16.98
N VAL A 193 -13.72 16.93 -16.26
CA VAL A 193 -14.00 15.53 -16.64
C VAL A 193 -15.44 15.17 -16.23
N PRO A 194 -16.29 14.65 -17.14
CA PRO A 194 -17.59 14.12 -16.75
C PRO A 194 -17.41 12.85 -15.92
N TRP A 195 -17.76 12.91 -14.63
CA TRP A 195 -17.56 11.83 -13.66
C TRP A 195 -18.66 10.76 -13.76
N ARG A 196 -18.29 9.48 -13.70
CA ARG A 196 -19.23 8.35 -13.52
C ARG A 196 -18.97 7.69 -12.17
N SER A 197 -20.01 7.54 -11.35
CA SER A 197 -19.94 6.74 -10.13
C SER A 197 -19.82 5.26 -10.51
N TYR A 198 -18.75 4.60 -10.09
CA TYR A 198 -18.62 3.14 -10.20
C TYR A 198 -18.98 2.51 -8.85
N ASP A 199 -20.21 2.01 -8.74
CA ASP A 199 -20.61 1.18 -7.61
C ASP A 199 -19.89 -0.18 -7.68
N LYS A 200 -19.43 -0.66 -6.52
CA LYS A 200 -18.85 -1.99 -6.38
C LYS A 200 -19.94 -3.05 -6.57
N ALA A 201 -20.07 -3.59 -7.77
CA ALA A 201 -20.82 -4.84 -7.95
C ALA A 201 -20.03 -6.01 -7.36
N LYS A 202 -20.39 -6.46 -6.16
CA LYS A 202 -20.11 -7.84 -5.73
C LYS A 202 -21.19 -8.70 -6.38
N ALA A 203 -20.81 -9.58 -7.29
CA ALA A 203 -21.69 -10.67 -7.72
C ALA A 203 -21.86 -11.63 -6.53
N GLN A 204 -23.08 -11.75 -6.02
CA GLN A 204 -23.51 -12.89 -5.23
C GLN A 204 -24.70 -13.51 -5.96
N ASP A 205 -24.58 -14.82 -6.19
CA ASP A 205 -25.58 -15.64 -6.84
C ASP A 205 -26.86 -15.72 -5.99
N GLY A 206 -28.01 -15.60 -6.68
CA GLY A 206 -29.27 -16.24 -6.33
C GLY A 206 -29.84 -16.04 -4.92
N GLY A 207 -30.79 -15.10 -4.79
CA GLY A 207 -31.71 -15.07 -3.66
C GLY A 207 -32.25 -13.67 -3.39
N SER A 208 -33.51 -13.43 -3.76
CA SER A 208 -34.23 -12.19 -3.53
C SER A 208 -34.37 -11.87 -2.03
N HIS A 209 -33.40 -11.12 -1.48
CA HIS A 209 -33.58 -10.27 -0.31
C HIS A 209 -33.09 -8.87 -0.67
N ILE A 210 -33.98 -7.89 -0.58
CA ILE A 210 -33.69 -6.48 -0.82
C ILE A 210 -32.80 -5.99 0.35
N GLN A 211 -31.49 -6.06 0.17
CA GLN A 211 -30.55 -5.28 0.97
C GLN A 211 -30.48 -3.87 0.38
N LEU A 212 -31.20 -2.93 1.01
CA LEU A 212 -31.01 -1.50 0.81
C LEU A 212 -29.62 -1.10 1.34
N CYS A 213 -28.60 -1.27 0.50
CA CYS A 213 -27.28 -0.67 0.69
C CYS A 213 -27.37 0.83 0.42
N PHE A 214 -27.73 1.62 1.43
CA PHE A 214 -27.45 3.06 1.42
C PHE A 214 -25.94 3.27 1.58
N LEU A 215 -25.23 3.36 0.45
CA LEU A 215 -23.92 3.99 0.38
C LEU A 215 -24.10 5.51 0.61
N LEU A 216 -24.21 5.91 1.87
CA LEU A 216 -23.91 7.28 2.27
C LEU A 216 -22.39 7.46 2.21
N GLN A 217 -21.88 7.68 0.99
CA GLN A 217 -20.76 8.61 0.84
C GLN A 217 -21.24 9.94 1.42
N ASN A 218 -20.71 10.38 2.56
CA ASN A 218 -20.26 11.76 2.67
C ASN A 218 -19.58 12.20 3.98
N PHE A 219 -18.61 13.08 3.75
CA PHE A 219 -18.12 14.20 4.56
C PHE A 219 -17.67 13.96 6.01
N GLY A 220 -16.35 14.07 6.18
CA GLY A 220 -15.73 14.35 7.48
C GLY A 220 -14.31 14.85 7.29
N MET A 221 -14.14 16.17 7.37
CA MET A 221 -12.83 16.83 7.49
C MET A 221 -11.97 16.12 8.54
N HIS A 222 -10.90 15.48 8.12
CA HIS A 222 -9.83 15.10 9.04
C HIS A 222 -9.03 16.35 9.38
N HIS A 223 -9.44 17.02 10.46
CA HIS A 223 -8.53 17.83 11.26
C HIS A 223 -7.35 16.95 11.69
N SER A 224 -6.19 17.24 11.11
CA SER A 224 -4.88 17.28 11.78
C SER A 224 -4.75 16.53 13.12
N TRP A 225 -4.76 15.20 13.06
CA TRP A 225 -4.07 14.37 14.06
C TRP A 225 -2.95 13.62 13.36
N GLY A 226 -1.76 14.18 13.47
CA GLY A 226 -0.55 13.64 12.87
C GLY A 226 -0.11 12.37 13.57
N PHE A 227 -0.33 11.23 12.91
CA PHE A 227 0.53 10.06 13.06
C PHE A 227 0.69 9.39 11.69
N PRO A 228 1.90 9.39 11.08
CA PRO A 228 2.22 8.39 10.09
C PRO A 228 2.40 7.09 10.87
N CYS A 229 1.31 6.38 11.14
CA CYS A 229 1.38 5.06 11.74
C CYS A 229 2.28 4.22 10.81
N PRO A 230 3.50 3.80 11.23
CA PRO A 230 4.33 2.97 10.39
C PRO A 230 3.51 1.73 10.08
N SER A 231 3.23 1.47 8.81
CA SER A 231 2.44 0.31 8.39
C SER A 231 2.95 -0.94 9.11
N TYR A 232 2.06 -1.69 9.77
CA TYR A 232 2.38 -2.92 10.54
C TYR A 232 3.28 -3.90 9.75
N SER A 233 3.16 -3.90 8.43
CA SER A 233 4.03 -4.60 7.49
C SER A 233 5.54 -4.35 7.67
N LEU A 234 5.93 -3.18 8.18
CA LEU A 234 7.32 -2.83 8.41
C LEU A 234 7.89 -3.56 9.62
N ALA A 235 7.08 -3.86 10.63
CA ALA A 235 7.53 -4.54 11.85
C ALA A 235 8.13 -5.92 11.53
N LEU A 236 7.62 -6.61 10.50
CA LEU A 236 8.15 -7.88 10.00
C LEU A 236 9.62 -7.78 9.54
N GLY A 237 10.09 -6.59 9.18
CA GLY A 237 11.50 -6.37 8.84
C GLY A 237 12.46 -6.44 10.03
N ALA A 238 11.98 -6.81 11.22
CA ALA A 238 12.78 -7.10 12.40
C ALA A 238 13.24 -8.57 12.46
N LEU A 239 12.68 -9.44 11.60
CA LEU A 239 13.07 -10.85 11.48
C LEU A 239 14.35 -11.00 10.66
N GLU A 240 15.15 -11.98 11.04
CA GLU A 240 16.40 -12.38 10.39
C GLU A 240 16.29 -13.85 9.97
N ILE A 241 16.86 -14.20 8.83
CA ILE A 241 16.76 -15.56 8.29
C ILE A 241 18.04 -15.95 7.55
N LYS A 242 18.50 -17.18 7.74
CA LYS A 242 19.61 -17.78 7.01
C LYS A 242 19.07 -18.68 5.89
N PRO A 243 18.95 -18.17 4.64
CA PRO A 243 18.24 -18.87 3.57
C PRO A 243 18.83 -20.23 3.20
N SER A 244 20.10 -20.50 3.54
CA SER A 244 20.76 -21.79 3.34
C SER A 244 20.05 -22.96 4.01
N PHE A 245 19.47 -22.76 5.21
CA PHE A 245 18.84 -23.83 5.99
C PHE A 245 17.60 -23.39 6.76
N GLU A 246 17.13 -22.15 6.59
CA GLU A 246 15.95 -21.61 7.26
C GLU A 246 14.90 -21.12 6.26
N ARG A 247 13.62 -21.17 6.66
CA ARG A 247 12.46 -20.61 5.95
C ARG A 247 11.47 -19.99 6.92
N PHE A 248 10.57 -19.16 6.42
CA PHE A 248 9.36 -18.77 7.15
C PHE A 248 8.34 -19.92 7.12
N SER A 249 7.57 -20.05 8.19
CA SER A 249 6.40 -20.93 8.30
C SER A 249 5.19 -20.05 8.64
N VAL A 250 4.66 -19.32 7.67
CA VAL A 250 3.61 -18.32 7.93
C VAL A 250 2.25 -19.01 8.10
N CYS A 251 1.56 -18.69 9.20
CA CYS A 251 0.14 -18.99 9.38
C CYS A 251 -0.67 -17.70 9.51
N ILE A 252 -1.83 -17.62 8.85
CA ILE A 252 -2.72 -16.44 8.87
C ILE A 252 -4.16 -16.93 8.96
N SER A 253 -4.98 -16.27 9.79
CA SER A 253 -6.43 -16.44 9.78
C SER A 253 -7.12 -15.18 9.23
N ASP A 254 -8.05 -15.34 8.28
CA ASP A 254 -8.83 -14.26 7.67
C ASP A 254 -10.30 -14.34 8.12
N TRP A 255 -10.74 -13.34 8.89
CA TRP A 255 -12.05 -13.33 9.52
C TRP A 255 -13.08 -12.55 8.71
N LYS A 256 -14.27 -13.14 8.54
CA LYS A 256 -15.41 -12.46 7.91
C LYS A 256 -16.35 -11.92 8.97
N ASP A 257 -17.01 -10.81 8.65
CA ASP A 257 -18.07 -10.18 9.46
C ASP A 257 -17.67 -9.89 10.91
N PHE A 258 -16.37 -9.67 11.15
CA PHE A 258 -15.76 -9.45 12.47
C PHE A 258 -16.52 -8.41 13.31
N TYR A 259 -16.85 -7.25 12.74
CA TYR A 259 -17.54 -6.17 13.46
C TYR A 259 -18.96 -6.52 13.93
N HIS A 260 -19.67 -7.40 13.21
CA HIS A 260 -21.03 -7.80 13.57
C HIS A 260 -21.08 -8.72 14.79
N GLN A 261 -19.96 -9.33 15.15
CA GLN A 261 -19.84 -10.26 16.28
C GLN A 261 -19.59 -9.56 17.61
N PHE A 262 -19.37 -8.24 17.59
CA PHE A 262 -19.24 -7.43 18.80
C PHE A 262 -20.60 -7.08 19.38
N GLU A 263 -20.84 -7.35 20.65
CA GLU A 263 -21.98 -6.80 21.37
C GLU A 263 -21.68 -5.36 21.81
N SER A 264 -22.58 -4.43 21.50
CA SER A 264 -22.50 -3.06 22.03
C SER A 264 -23.47 -2.85 23.18
N THR A 265 -22.98 -2.20 24.24
CA THR A 265 -23.84 -1.80 25.37
C THR A 265 -25.00 -0.91 24.88
N PRO A 266 -26.17 -0.91 25.56
CA PRO A 266 -27.31 -0.10 25.13
C PRO A 266 -26.98 1.39 24.95
N GLN A 267 -26.03 1.94 25.70
CA GLN A 267 -25.58 3.32 25.61
C GLN A 267 -24.72 3.55 24.38
N ARG A 268 -23.86 2.59 24.04
CA ARG A 268 -23.06 2.64 22.81
C ARG A 268 -23.92 2.44 21.56
N THR A 269 -24.89 1.53 21.61
CA THR A 269 -25.89 1.36 20.55
C THR A 269 -26.56 2.70 20.19
N LYS A 270 -26.90 3.53 21.20
CA LYS A 270 -27.52 4.85 21.01
C LYS A 270 -26.64 5.89 20.34
N THR A 271 -25.32 5.75 20.34
CA THR A 271 -24.45 6.69 19.61
C THR A 271 -24.42 6.39 18.11
N ASN A 272 -24.89 5.21 17.71
CA ASN A 272 -24.83 4.70 16.35
C ASN A 272 -26.21 4.72 15.69
N MET A 273 -27.02 5.74 16.01
CA MET A 273 -28.35 5.93 15.43
C MET A 273 -28.26 6.14 13.92
N CYS A 274 -29.10 5.41 13.19
CA CYS A 274 -29.24 5.55 11.75
C CYS A 274 -30.21 6.67 11.39
N PHE A 275 -29.98 7.28 10.23
CA PHE A 275 -30.90 8.18 9.56
C PHE A 275 -31.29 7.58 8.20
N PRO A 276 -32.55 7.72 7.75
CA PRO A 276 -33.67 8.43 8.37
C PRO A 276 -34.32 7.69 9.55
N PRO A 277 -35.09 8.39 10.42
CA PRO A 277 -35.98 7.72 11.38
C PRO A 277 -37.06 6.91 10.65
N LEU A 278 -37.51 5.83 11.27
CA LEU A 278 -38.51 4.88 10.77
C LEU A 278 -39.80 5.01 11.58
N LEU A 279 -40.94 4.64 11.01
CA LEU A 279 -42.20 4.58 11.76
C LEU A 279 -42.23 3.33 12.65
N ALA A 280 -42.90 3.39 13.81
CA ALA A 280 -43.02 2.24 14.68
C ALA A 280 -43.84 1.12 14.04
N SER A 281 -44.86 1.48 13.24
CA SER A 281 -45.62 0.52 12.42
C SER A 281 -44.74 -0.25 11.43
N ASP A 282 -43.75 0.41 10.80
CA ASP A 282 -42.80 -0.24 9.88
C ASP A 282 -41.90 -1.28 10.58
N LEU A 283 -41.81 -1.21 11.91
CA LEU A 283 -40.98 -2.10 12.73
C LEU A 283 -41.81 -3.17 13.47
N GLU A 284 -43.12 -3.24 13.23
CA GLU A 284 -43.97 -4.28 13.81
C GLU A 284 -43.50 -5.68 13.42
N GLY A 285 -43.55 -6.61 14.37
CA GLY A 285 -43.05 -7.97 14.20
C GLY A 285 -41.53 -8.12 14.29
N THR A 286 -40.77 -7.02 14.39
CA THR A 286 -39.31 -7.11 14.60
C THR A 286 -38.96 -7.39 16.07
N SER A 287 -37.91 -8.18 16.29
CA SER A 287 -37.36 -8.42 17.63
C SER A 287 -36.83 -7.14 18.29
N ALA A 288 -36.36 -6.17 17.48
CA ALA A 288 -35.87 -4.89 17.95
C ALA A 288 -36.97 -4.04 18.59
N LEU A 289 -38.14 -3.91 17.96
CA LEU A 289 -39.28 -3.17 18.52
C LEU A 289 -39.81 -3.84 19.80
N ALA A 290 -39.88 -5.17 19.82
CA ALA A 290 -40.27 -5.92 21.00
C ALA A 290 -39.30 -5.69 22.19
N SER A 291 -37.99 -5.74 21.94
CA SER A 291 -36.94 -5.49 22.95
C SER A 291 -36.97 -4.05 23.48
N TRP A 292 -37.18 -3.07 22.61
CA TRP A 292 -37.33 -1.67 23.00
C TRP A 292 -38.56 -1.44 23.89
N THR A 293 -39.71 -2.00 23.50
CA THR A 293 -40.98 -1.90 24.25
C THR A 293 -40.86 -2.53 25.63
N PHE A 294 -40.21 -3.70 25.71
CA PHE A 294 -39.94 -4.39 26.97
C PHE A 294 -38.96 -3.63 27.87
N SER A 295 -37.91 -3.04 27.30
CA SER A 295 -36.93 -2.24 28.05
C SER A 295 -37.58 -0.98 28.64
N ARG A 296 -38.53 -0.39 27.92
CA ARG A 296 -39.29 0.79 28.35
C ARG A 296 -40.34 0.46 29.43
N SER A 297 -40.90 -0.76 29.42
CA SER A 297 -41.90 -1.19 30.41
C SER A 297 -41.30 -1.51 31.79
N LYS A 298 -39.98 -1.76 31.89
CA LYS A 298 -39.25 -1.91 33.15
C LYS A 298 -39.14 -0.58 33.92
N LYS A 299 -40.24 -0.18 34.56
CA LYS A 299 -40.29 0.89 35.57
C LYS A 299 -39.64 0.42 36.87
N GLY A 300 -38.31 0.53 36.97
CA GLY A 300 -37.60 0.33 38.23
C GLY A 300 -36.14 0.69 38.08
N ARG A 301 -35.64 1.69 38.82
CA ARG A 301 -34.22 2.07 38.80
C ARG A 301 -33.40 0.94 39.45
N PRO A 302 -32.56 0.20 38.70
CA PRO A 302 -31.56 -0.64 39.34
C PRO A 302 -30.52 0.28 40.02
N LYS A 303 -29.82 -0.22 41.03
CA LYS A 303 -28.73 0.49 41.70
C LYS A 303 -27.70 0.93 40.64
N TYR A 304 -27.51 2.24 40.48
CA TYR A 304 -26.70 2.80 39.40
C TYR A 304 -25.22 2.40 39.52
N ASP A 305 -24.72 1.66 38.54
CA ASP A 305 -23.30 1.37 38.34
C ASP A 305 -22.92 1.93 36.97
N ARG A 306 -22.05 2.94 36.94
CA ARG A 306 -21.66 3.63 35.70
C ARG A 306 -20.97 2.68 34.71
N LEU A 307 -20.22 1.69 35.17
CA LEU A 307 -19.54 0.71 34.31
C LEU A 307 -20.54 -0.26 33.66
N LYS A 308 -21.68 -0.52 34.32
CA LYS A 308 -22.74 -1.41 33.80
C LYS A 308 -23.86 -0.67 33.06
N HIS A 309 -24.14 0.58 33.44
CA HIS A 309 -25.33 1.34 33.02
C HIS A 309 -25.01 2.64 32.26
N GLY A 310 -23.74 3.04 32.14
CA GLY A 310 -23.29 4.21 31.36
C GLY A 310 -23.93 5.56 31.73
N ASP A 311 -23.86 6.54 30.82
CA ASP A 311 -24.13 7.96 31.13
C ASP A 311 -25.60 8.44 30.88
N PHE A 312 -26.53 7.52 30.55
CA PHE A 312 -27.95 7.82 30.29
C PHE A 312 -28.24 8.97 29.29
N LEU A 313 -27.64 8.90 28.10
CA LEU A 313 -27.80 9.88 27.00
C LEU A 313 -29.25 10.08 26.49
N ASP A 314 -30.20 9.26 26.94
CA ASP A 314 -31.59 9.22 26.48
C ASP A 314 -32.50 10.30 27.10
N ARG A 315 -31.99 11.08 28.08
CA ARG A 315 -32.79 12.07 28.80
C ARG A 315 -33.31 13.23 27.93
N PHE A 316 -32.86 13.34 26.69
CA PHE A 316 -33.21 14.43 25.77
C PHE A 316 -34.15 14.05 24.62
N GLY A 317 -34.72 12.83 24.61
CA GLY A 317 -35.63 12.43 23.52
C GLY A 317 -34.93 12.27 22.17
N LEU A 318 -33.64 11.92 22.16
CA LEU A 318 -32.89 11.71 20.92
C LEU A 318 -33.41 10.52 20.09
N LEU A 319 -33.97 9.51 20.77
CA LEU A 319 -34.40 8.25 20.15
C LEU A 319 -35.86 8.22 19.69
N CYS A 320 -36.71 9.07 20.28
CA CYS A 320 -38.13 9.16 19.96
C CYS A 320 -38.53 10.62 19.78
N GLY A 321 -39.28 10.92 18.72
CA GLY A 321 -39.98 12.20 18.58
C GLY A 321 -40.94 12.47 19.77
N LYS A 322 -41.40 13.71 19.92
CA LYS A 322 -42.43 14.05 20.93
C LYS A 322 -43.66 13.16 20.71
N GLU A 323 -44.13 12.52 21.77
CA GLU A 323 -45.35 11.73 21.78
C GLU A 323 -46.57 12.63 21.64
N ASP A 324 -47.16 12.67 20.43
CA ASP A 324 -48.56 13.04 20.26
C ASP A 324 -49.39 11.76 20.15
N SER A 325 -50.40 11.63 21.00
CA SER A 325 -51.22 10.43 21.17
C SER A 325 -52.05 10.02 19.92
N SER A 326 -51.93 10.76 18.82
CA SER A 326 -52.67 10.56 17.57
C SER A 326 -51.79 10.23 16.35
N GLN A 327 -50.46 10.19 16.51
CA GLN A 327 -49.53 9.94 15.40
C GLN A 327 -48.59 8.76 15.69
N ASP A 328 -48.22 8.06 14.62
CA ASP A 328 -47.25 6.97 14.66
C ASP A 328 -45.87 7.49 15.12
N LEU A 329 -45.18 6.70 15.93
CA LEU A 329 -43.94 7.09 16.58
C LEU A 329 -42.76 6.97 15.61
N PHE A 330 -42.03 8.07 15.42
CA PHE A 330 -40.75 8.02 14.73
C PHE A 330 -39.66 7.46 15.67
N LEU A 331 -39.11 6.31 15.30
CA LEU A 331 -38.04 5.61 15.99
C LEU A 331 -36.74 5.67 15.19
N ARG A 332 -35.60 5.78 15.87
CA ARG A 332 -34.28 5.66 15.23
C ARG A 332 -33.72 4.27 15.41
N ALA A 333 -33.51 3.55 14.31
CA ALA A 333 -32.82 2.28 14.34
C ALA A 333 -31.37 2.48 14.80
N CYS A 334 -30.87 1.54 15.60
CA CYS A 334 -29.50 1.54 16.10
C CYS A 334 -28.92 0.14 15.95
N PHE A 335 -27.63 0.03 15.66
CA PHE A 335 -26.94 -1.26 15.63
C PHE A 335 -26.59 -1.72 17.05
N ALA A 336 -27.01 -2.94 17.40
CA ALA A 336 -26.63 -3.61 18.66
C ALA A 336 -25.20 -4.21 18.61
N SER A 337 -24.48 -3.94 17.54
CA SER A 337 -23.08 -4.29 17.33
C SER A 337 -22.29 -3.09 16.80
N LEU A 338 -20.98 -3.24 16.66
CA LEU A 338 -20.13 -2.21 16.08
C LEU A 338 -20.44 -2.07 14.58
N PRO A 339 -20.98 -0.94 14.10
CA PRO A 339 -21.26 -0.78 12.68
C PRO A 339 -19.97 -0.48 11.93
N GLN A 340 -19.88 -0.99 10.70
CA GLN A 340 -18.78 -0.65 9.81
C GLN A 340 -18.85 0.84 9.43
N GLY A 341 -17.73 1.55 9.60
CA GLY A 341 -17.66 3.00 9.39
C GLY A 341 -17.79 3.82 10.67
N ASP A 342 -17.99 3.18 11.81
CA ASP A 342 -17.87 3.83 13.12
C ASP A 342 -16.46 4.40 13.32
N ALA A 343 -16.39 5.63 13.86
CA ALA A 343 -15.13 6.37 14.02
C ALA A 343 -14.14 5.70 14.99
N LEU A 344 -14.63 4.91 15.96
CA LEU A 344 -13.82 4.19 16.96
C LEU A 344 -13.93 2.67 16.83
N GLY A 345 -14.73 2.17 15.88
CA GLY A 345 -15.06 0.75 15.76
C GLY A 345 -13.83 -0.12 15.58
N VAL A 346 -12.86 0.34 14.78
CA VAL A 346 -11.57 -0.35 14.57
C VAL A 346 -10.83 -0.53 15.89
N GLU A 347 -10.77 0.51 16.73
CA GLU A 347 -9.96 0.48 17.95
C GLU A 347 -10.58 -0.40 19.02
N PHE A 348 -11.91 -0.36 19.17
CA PHE A 348 -12.61 -1.29 20.06
C PHE A 348 -12.43 -2.74 19.62
N ALA A 349 -12.48 -2.99 18.32
CA ALA A 349 -12.37 -4.33 17.77
C ALA A 349 -10.94 -4.90 17.95
N VAL A 350 -9.91 -4.09 17.68
CA VAL A 350 -8.50 -4.47 17.89
C VAL A 350 -8.22 -4.73 19.37
N ASP A 351 -8.62 -3.82 20.27
CA ASP A 351 -8.33 -3.92 21.71
C ASP A 351 -9.01 -5.16 22.33
N SER A 352 -10.29 -5.38 22.00
CA SER A 352 -11.04 -6.54 22.49
C SER A 352 -10.46 -7.86 21.97
N HIS A 353 -10.12 -7.91 20.68
CA HIS A 353 -9.53 -9.12 20.09
C HIS A 353 -8.14 -9.39 20.69
N GLN A 354 -7.32 -8.35 20.89
CA GLN A 354 -6.03 -8.46 21.55
C GLN A 354 -6.18 -8.99 22.99
N ALA A 355 -7.14 -8.48 23.77
CA ALA A 355 -7.41 -8.94 25.13
C ALA A 355 -7.82 -10.43 25.17
N LEU A 356 -8.65 -10.87 24.22
CA LEU A 356 -9.08 -12.27 24.11
C LEU A 356 -7.91 -13.22 23.85
N ILE A 357 -7.02 -12.88 22.92
CA ILE A 357 -5.88 -13.74 22.60
C ILE A 357 -4.77 -13.68 23.67
N GLN A 358 -4.64 -12.55 24.38
CA GLN A 358 -3.73 -12.39 25.52
C GLN A 358 -4.17 -13.22 26.72
N SER A 359 -5.47 -13.22 27.05
CA SER A 359 -5.99 -13.99 28.19
C SER A 359 -5.80 -15.50 28.04
N HIS A 360 -5.63 -15.96 26.80
CA HIS A 360 -5.35 -17.36 26.44
C HIS A 360 -3.88 -17.63 26.13
N ASP A 361 -2.95 -16.72 26.45
CA ASP A 361 -1.50 -16.94 26.30
C ASP A 361 -1.07 -17.29 24.85
N ILE A 362 -1.81 -16.77 23.87
CA ILE A 362 -1.50 -16.93 22.44
C ILE A 362 -0.39 -15.94 22.07
N ILE A 363 -0.49 -14.70 22.55
CA ILE A 363 0.52 -13.65 22.39
C ILE A 363 1.16 -13.26 23.72
N ASN A 364 2.44 -12.91 23.68
CA ASN A 364 3.18 -12.39 24.82
C ASN A 364 4.15 -11.28 24.38
N ASP A 365 4.69 -10.53 25.33
CA ASP A 365 5.58 -9.39 25.08
C ASP A 365 6.88 -9.73 24.32
N HIS A 366 7.26 -11.02 24.27
CA HIS A 366 8.47 -11.48 23.57
C HIS A 366 8.20 -11.88 22.13
N THR A 367 6.98 -12.34 21.79
CA THR A 367 6.62 -12.79 20.45
C THR A 367 5.74 -11.80 19.70
N GLU A 368 5.10 -10.86 20.39
CA GLU A 368 4.18 -9.90 19.78
C GLU A 368 4.93 -8.82 18.98
N LEU A 369 4.58 -8.69 17.70
CA LEU A 369 4.97 -7.60 16.82
C LEU A 369 3.94 -6.47 16.91
N ARG A 370 4.38 -5.33 17.43
CA ARG A 370 3.58 -4.10 17.48
C ARG A 370 4.35 -2.91 16.92
N ALA A 371 3.62 -1.93 16.40
CA ALA A 371 4.20 -0.71 15.82
C ALA A 371 4.70 0.28 16.89
N ASP A 372 4.10 0.26 18.09
CA ASP A 372 4.34 1.23 19.17
C ASP A 372 5.54 0.86 20.07
N ARG A 373 6.02 -0.38 20.04
CA ARG A 373 7.15 -0.88 20.85
C ARG A 373 8.22 -1.58 20.00
N VAL A 374 9.38 -1.80 20.59
CA VAL A 374 10.47 -2.52 19.94
C VAL A 374 10.19 -4.02 20.06
N PHE A 375 10.30 -4.75 18.95
CA PHE A 375 10.19 -6.20 18.98
C PHE A 375 11.32 -6.82 19.79
N ARG A 376 10.96 -7.60 20.83
CA ARG A 376 11.90 -8.25 21.75
C ARG A 376 12.28 -9.67 21.33
N GLY A 377 11.50 -10.29 20.44
CA GLY A 377 11.74 -11.65 19.97
C GLY A 377 12.88 -11.75 18.97
N LEU A 378 13.28 -12.99 18.67
CA LEU A 378 14.33 -13.29 17.70
C LEU A 378 13.76 -13.95 16.46
N ARG A 379 13.07 -15.09 16.64
CA ARG A 379 12.66 -15.98 15.55
C ARG A 379 11.15 -16.06 15.38
N ASP A 380 10.41 -15.96 16.48
CA ASP A 380 8.98 -16.23 16.53
C ASP A 380 8.23 -14.92 16.71
N ALA A 381 7.51 -14.53 15.66
CA ALA A 381 6.67 -13.35 15.66
C ALA A 381 5.20 -13.73 15.54
N VAL A 382 4.35 -13.08 16.31
CA VAL A 382 2.90 -13.08 16.13
C VAL A 382 2.44 -11.64 16.08
N GLY A 383 1.41 -11.36 15.30
CA GLY A 383 0.75 -10.08 15.39
C GLY A 383 -0.73 -10.18 15.12
N LEU A 384 -1.40 -9.11 15.48
CA LEU A 384 -2.83 -8.93 15.29
C LEU A 384 -3.04 -7.59 14.60
N VAL A 385 -3.77 -7.59 13.49
CA VAL A 385 -4.20 -6.38 12.80
C VAL A 385 -5.69 -6.49 12.55
N ILE A 386 -6.47 -5.84 13.42
CA ILE A 386 -7.94 -5.85 13.36
C ILE A 386 -8.47 -7.29 13.47
N ASP A 387 -8.87 -7.85 12.34
CA ASP A 387 -9.43 -9.16 12.12
C ASP A 387 -8.37 -10.21 11.74
N ASP A 388 -7.22 -9.76 11.22
CA ASP A 388 -6.12 -10.63 10.79
C ASP A 388 -5.21 -11.01 11.97
N PHE A 389 -5.27 -12.26 12.41
CA PHE A 389 -4.24 -12.87 13.26
C PHE A 389 -3.22 -13.62 12.42
N TYR A 390 -1.93 -13.47 12.74
CA TYR A 390 -0.86 -14.15 12.03
C TYR A 390 0.29 -14.57 12.93
N ALA A 391 0.94 -15.67 12.58
CA ALA A 391 2.15 -16.19 13.20
C ALA A 391 3.24 -16.45 12.14
N VAL A 392 4.45 -15.97 12.41
CA VAL A 392 5.61 -15.99 11.51
C VAL A 392 6.88 -16.40 12.29
N PRO A 393 7.10 -17.70 12.51
CA PRO A 393 8.36 -18.26 12.99
C PRO A 393 9.38 -18.45 11.85
N VAL A 394 10.66 -18.40 12.21
CA VAL A 394 11.79 -18.79 11.38
C VAL A 394 12.22 -20.23 11.74
N VAL A 395 11.88 -21.18 10.87
CA VAL A 395 12.08 -22.61 11.09
C VAL A 395 13.24 -23.16 10.27
N SER A 396 13.92 -24.20 10.79
CA SER A 396 14.92 -24.95 10.03
C SER A 396 14.23 -25.80 8.96
N THR A 397 14.80 -25.87 7.76
CA THR A 397 14.27 -26.72 6.69
C THR A 397 14.47 -28.19 6.94
N GLU A 398 15.47 -28.56 7.73
CA GLU A 398 15.76 -29.95 8.10
C GLU A 398 14.78 -30.46 9.18
N ALA A 399 14.34 -29.57 10.07
CA ALA A 399 13.42 -29.91 11.16
C ALA A 399 12.00 -30.28 10.69
N THR A 400 11.60 -29.85 9.49
CA THR A 400 10.29 -30.16 8.89
C THR A 400 10.12 -31.65 8.50
N ALA A 401 11.16 -32.47 8.64
CA ALA A 401 11.08 -33.92 8.36
C ALA A 401 10.43 -34.74 9.50
N GLY A 402 10.07 -34.10 10.62
CA GLY A 402 9.34 -34.72 11.73
C GLY A 402 7.84 -34.43 11.71
N VAL A 403 7.04 -35.34 12.27
CA VAL A 403 5.55 -35.31 12.36
C VAL A 403 5.01 -34.14 13.22
N GLU A 404 5.88 -33.34 13.83
CA GLU A 404 5.50 -32.28 14.77
C GLU A 404 5.06 -30.99 14.05
N LYS A 405 3.91 -30.45 14.44
CA LYS A 405 3.36 -29.21 13.88
C LYS A 405 4.26 -28.02 14.21
N SER A 406 4.40 -27.09 13.25
CA SER A 406 5.19 -25.87 13.47
C SER A 406 4.61 -25.00 14.60
N TRP A 407 5.44 -24.19 15.24
CA TRP A 407 5.02 -23.26 16.29
C TRP A 407 3.87 -22.35 15.84
N ALA A 408 3.90 -21.89 14.58
CA ALA A 408 2.82 -21.09 14.00
C ALA A 408 1.50 -21.85 13.95
N THR A 409 1.53 -23.11 13.50
CA THR A 409 0.35 -23.97 13.43
C THR A 409 -0.20 -24.23 14.83
N GLN A 410 0.64 -24.48 15.82
CA GLN A 410 0.20 -24.66 17.21
C GLN A 410 -0.50 -23.39 17.75
N LYS A 411 0.05 -22.21 17.48
CA LYS A 411 -0.56 -20.93 17.87
C LYS A 411 -1.88 -20.67 17.14
N MET A 412 -1.94 -21.00 15.85
CA MET A 412 -3.16 -20.87 15.05
C MET A 412 -4.27 -21.79 15.55
N GLU A 413 -3.96 -23.07 15.80
CA GLU A 413 -4.93 -24.04 16.32
C GLU A 413 -5.45 -23.64 17.70
N LYS A 414 -4.55 -23.14 18.57
CA LYS A 414 -4.96 -22.61 19.87
C LYS A 414 -5.89 -21.40 19.71
N ALA A 415 -5.59 -20.49 18.78
CA ALA A 415 -6.44 -19.34 18.49
C ALA A 415 -7.83 -19.81 18.00
N GLN A 416 -7.88 -20.69 17.00
CA GLN A 416 -9.12 -21.26 16.49
C GLN A 416 -9.97 -21.96 17.57
N GLN A 417 -9.34 -22.69 18.49
CA GLN A 417 -10.04 -23.32 19.62
C GLN A 417 -10.70 -22.28 20.53
N VAL A 418 -9.98 -21.20 20.87
CA VAL A 418 -10.50 -20.08 21.67
C VAL A 418 -11.65 -19.41 20.95
N TYR A 419 -11.48 -19.13 19.67
CA TYR A 419 -12.51 -18.49 18.85
C TYR A 419 -13.79 -19.33 18.79
N LYS A 420 -13.65 -20.64 18.61
CA LYS A 420 -14.78 -21.58 18.63
C LYS A 420 -15.46 -21.64 20.00
N ALA A 421 -14.69 -21.57 21.09
CA ALA A 421 -15.23 -21.58 22.45
C ALA A 421 -16.05 -20.32 22.76
N GLU A 422 -15.62 -19.15 22.26
CA GLU A 422 -16.32 -17.87 22.39
C GLU A 422 -17.46 -17.69 21.35
N GLY A 423 -17.72 -18.70 20.52
CA GLY A 423 -18.78 -18.66 19.50
C GLY A 423 -18.48 -17.69 18.35
N LEU A 424 -17.22 -17.34 18.13
CA LEU A 424 -16.80 -16.46 17.06
C LEU A 424 -16.75 -17.21 15.72
N LEU A 425 -17.44 -16.68 14.72
CA LEU A 425 -17.61 -17.29 13.40
C LEU A 425 -16.44 -16.92 12.49
N GLY A 426 -15.62 -17.91 12.11
CA GLY A 426 -14.54 -17.77 11.14
C GLY A 426 -14.64 -18.85 10.05
N PRO A 427 -14.61 -18.50 8.75
CA PRO A 427 -14.58 -19.50 7.68
C PRO A 427 -13.18 -20.11 7.53
N GLU A 428 -13.05 -21.41 7.78
CA GLU A 428 -11.78 -22.17 7.69
C GLU A 428 -11.11 -22.09 6.29
N GLU A 429 -11.87 -21.78 5.24
CA GLU A 429 -11.46 -21.85 3.83
C GLU A 429 -10.36 -20.86 3.41
N LYS A 430 -10.07 -19.84 4.21
CA LYS A 430 -9.11 -18.79 3.86
C LYS A 430 -7.84 -18.78 4.69
N ASP A 431 -7.75 -19.68 5.66
CA ASP A 431 -6.60 -19.74 6.54
C ASP A 431 -5.38 -20.26 5.76
N VAL A 432 -4.24 -19.62 6.00
CA VAL A 432 -2.96 -20.01 5.44
C VAL A 432 -2.20 -20.77 6.51
N TYR A 433 -1.65 -21.93 6.17
CA TYR A 433 -0.84 -22.75 7.08
C TYR A 433 0.53 -23.03 6.49
N ASP A 434 1.57 -22.88 7.32
CA ASP A 434 2.96 -23.22 7.03
C ASP A 434 3.47 -22.74 5.65
N ALA A 435 3.08 -21.53 5.25
CA ALA A 435 3.46 -20.99 3.96
C ALA A 435 4.84 -20.32 4.00
N ALA A 436 5.73 -20.72 3.09
CA ALA A 436 7.03 -20.05 2.89
C ALA A 436 6.91 -18.72 2.11
N PHE A 437 5.77 -18.50 1.45
CA PHE A 437 5.41 -17.28 0.74
C PHE A 437 3.98 -16.88 1.10
N ALA A 438 3.80 -15.73 1.72
CA ALA A 438 2.48 -15.26 2.14
C ALA A 438 2.43 -13.74 2.26
N LYS A 439 1.22 -13.20 2.12
CA LYS A 439 0.93 -11.78 2.34
C LYS A 439 0.44 -11.56 3.77
N VAL A 440 1.26 -10.93 4.59
CA VAL A 440 1.00 -10.60 5.98
C VAL A 440 0.86 -9.08 6.10
N THR A 441 -0.27 -8.59 6.64
CA THR A 441 -0.51 -7.16 6.94
C THR A 441 -0.20 -6.18 5.79
N GLY A 442 -0.39 -6.64 4.54
CA GLY A 442 -0.14 -5.83 3.34
C GLY A 442 1.30 -5.82 2.83
N ALA A 443 2.19 -6.66 3.37
CA ALA A 443 3.47 -7.02 2.77
C ALA A 443 3.57 -8.52 2.46
N GLU A 444 4.36 -8.88 1.47
CA GLU A 444 4.71 -10.24 1.12
C GLU A 444 6.04 -10.60 1.77
N LEU A 445 6.01 -11.69 2.54
CA LEU A 445 7.20 -12.41 2.97
C LEU A 445 7.45 -13.53 1.97
N ASN A 446 8.69 -13.62 1.47
CA ASN A 446 9.08 -14.67 0.54
C ASN A 446 10.38 -15.34 0.97
N SER A 447 10.24 -16.59 1.39
CA SER A 447 11.31 -17.55 1.65
C SER A 447 11.06 -18.86 0.88
N SER A 448 10.37 -18.78 -0.25
CA SER A 448 10.18 -19.93 -1.14
C SER A 448 11.52 -20.51 -1.60
N ASP A 449 11.54 -21.79 -1.97
CA ASP A 449 12.77 -22.47 -2.40
C ASP A 449 13.44 -21.78 -3.58
N ALA A 450 12.67 -21.21 -4.50
CA ALA A 450 13.20 -20.44 -5.64
C ALA A 450 13.98 -19.20 -5.19
N VAL A 451 13.51 -18.48 -4.16
CA VAL A 451 14.16 -17.28 -3.63
C VAL A 451 15.33 -17.65 -2.71
N ARG A 452 15.17 -18.67 -1.86
CA ARG A 452 16.23 -19.21 -1.01
C ARG A 452 17.40 -19.78 -1.81
N ALA A 453 17.14 -20.41 -2.95
CA ALA A 453 18.19 -20.87 -3.87
C ALA A 453 19.04 -19.72 -4.44
N LEU A 454 18.57 -18.46 -4.35
CA LEU A 454 19.35 -17.27 -4.68
C LEU A 454 20.16 -16.75 -3.47
N GLY A 455 19.99 -17.36 -2.30
CA GLY A 455 20.52 -16.91 -1.02
C GLY A 455 19.82 -15.65 -0.53
N LEU A 456 18.50 -15.56 -0.71
CA LEU A 456 17.69 -14.40 -0.33
C LEU A 456 16.48 -14.82 0.50
N ALA A 457 15.95 -13.87 1.26
CA ALA A 457 14.58 -13.87 1.75
C ALA A 457 14.06 -12.44 1.74
N THR A 458 12.90 -12.19 1.13
CA THR A 458 12.49 -10.81 0.83
C THR A 458 11.21 -10.41 1.58
N LEU A 459 11.17 -9.15 1.99
CA LEU A 459 9.99 -8.46 2.50
C LEU A 459 9.67 -7.26 1.62
N GLY A 460 8.46 -7.16 1.10
CA GLY A 460 8.06 -6.00 0.31
C GLY A 460 6.55 -5.88 0.15
N SER A 461 6.08 -4.78 -0.42
CA SER A 461 4.68 -4.72 -0.84
C SER A 461 4.39 -5.76 -1.94
N PRO A 462 3.13 -6.21 -2.09
CA PRO A 462 2.78 -7.22 -3.05
C PRO A 462 3.36 -6.99 -4.44
N TRP A 463 4.02 -7.99 -5.02
CA TRP A 463 4.70 -7.84 -6.30
C TRP A 463 3.71 -7.49 -7.42
N LYS A 464 2.50 -8.08 -7.41
CA LYS A 464 1.41 -7.72 -8.34
C LYS A 464 1.05 -6.24 -8.26
N LYS A 465 1.01 -5.69 -7.03
CA LYS A 465 0.77 -4.26 -6.78
C LYS A 465 1.91 -3.42 -7.35
N ARG A 466 3.17 -3.78 -7.10
CA ARG A 466 4.34 -3.05 -7.63
C ARG A 466 4.37 -3.04 -9.15
N LEU A 467 4.11 -4.19 -9.79
CA LEU A 467 4.06 -4.28 -11.25
C LEU A 467 2.91 -3.44 -11.83
N SER A 468 1.75 -3.47 -11.19
CA SER A 468 0.58 -2.69 -11.61
C SER A 468 0.83 -1.19 -11.48
N LEU A 469 1.46 -0.75 -10.38
CA LEU A 469 1.88 0.64 -10.20
C LEU A 469 2.94 1.04 -11.24
N SER A 470 3.91 0.17 -11.54
CA SER A 470 4.89 0.39 -12.62
C SER A 470 4.18 0.63 -13.94
N PHE A 471 3.24 -0.23 -14.30
CA PHE A 471 2.47 -0.12 -15.53
C PHE A 471 1.68 1.20 -15.60
N LEU A 472 0.86 1.50 -14.59
CA LEU A 472 0.06 2.73 -14.52
C LEU A 472 0.93 3.99 -14.58
N SER A 473 2.10 3.97 -13.94
CA SER A 473 3.04 5.09 -13.92
C SER A 473 3.65 5.35 -15.31
N LEU A 474 3.98 4.28 -16.04
CA LEU A 474 4.49 4.40 -17.42
C LEU A 474 3.40 4.93 -18.36
N THR A 475 2.16 4.46 -18.23
CA THR A 475 1.03 4.96 -19.02
C THR A 475 0.76 6.42 -18.74
N LEU A 476 0.75 6.84 -17.47
CA LEU A 476 0.54 8.23 -17.09
C LEU A 476 1.68 9.13 -17.60
N ALA A 477 2.93 8.66 -17.52
CA ALA A 477 4.10 9.36 -18.06
C ALA A 477 4.04 9.53 -19.59
N GLN A 478 3.41 8.59 -20.31
CA GLN A 478 3.17 8.71 -21.75
C GLN A 478 2.04 9.70 -22.09
N LEU A 479 0.99 9.75 -21.25
CA LEU A 479 -0.11 10.70 -21.43
C LEU A 479 0.33 12.15 -21.24
N GLY A 480 1.23 12.41 -20.29
CA GLY A 480 1.70 13.77 -19.99
C GLY A 480 0.68 14.63 -19.24
N TRP A 481 -0.39 14.03 -18.74
CA TRP A 481 -1.47 14.67 -17.97
C TRP A 481 -1.90 13.75 -16.82
N THR A 482 -2.42 14.32 -15.75
CA THR A 482 -2.97 13.61 -14.58
C THR A 482 -4.14 14.38 -13.98
N THR A 483 -4.80 13.81 -12.96
CA THR A 483 -5.72 14.53 -12.08
C THR A 483 -5.21 14.51 -10.65
N GLY A 484 -5.66 15.46 -9.81
CA GLY A 484 -5.24 15.50 -8.40
C GLY A 484 -5.55 14.21 -7.64
N SER A 485 -6.73 13.62 -7.86
CA SER A 485 -7.14 12.36 -7.23
C SER A 485 -6.33 11.16 -7.73
N LEU A 486 -6.09 11.07 -9.04
CA LEU A 486 -5.28 10.01 -9.65
C LEU A 486 -3.82 10.08 -9.16
N HIS A 487 -3.23 11.28 -9.18
CA HIS A 487 -1.86 11.53 -8.76
C HIS A 487 -1.62 11.15 -7.30
N LEU A 488 -2.45 11.65 -6.37
CA LEU A 488 -2.32 11.33 -4.95
C LEU A 488 -2.56 9.85 -4.65
N CYS A 489 -3.52 9.22 -5.34
CA CYS A 489 -3.79 7.80 -5.19
C CYS A 489 -2.58 6.95 -5.65
N LEU A 490 -1.97 7.32 -6.79
CA LEU A 490 -0.80 6.65 -7.35
C LEU A 490 0.42 6.81 -6.43
N LEU A 491 0.68 8.03 -5.95
CA LEU A 491 1.76 8.30 -4.99
C LEU A 491 1.58 7.55 -3.69
N GLY A 492 0.37 7.53 -3.12
CA GLY A 492 0.07 6.73 -1.93
C GLY A 492 0.31 5.24 -2.16
N GLY A 493 0.06 4.75 -3.38
CA GLY A 493 0.40 3.40 -3.82
C GLY A 493 1.91 3.13 -3.77
N TRP A 494 2.72 4.04 -4.32
CA TRP A 494 4.18 3.94 -4.31
C TRP A 494 4.80 4.11 -2.93
N VAL A 495 4.32 5.07 -2.12
CA VAL A 495 4.79 5.28 -0.74
C VAL A 495 4.68 3.99 0.06
N HIS A 496 3.57 3.25 -0.06
CA HIS A 496 3.43 1.93 0.56
C HIS A 496 4.53 0.94 0.16
N SER A 497 4.92 0.92 -1.12
CA SER A 497 6.03 0.07 -1.61
C SER A 497 7.37 0.55 -1.06
N LEU A 498 7.62 1.87 -1.10
CA LEU A 498 8.85 2.51 -0.66
C LEU A 498 9.09 2.39 0.84
N LEU A 499 8.05 2.23 1.67
CA LEU A 499 8.24 2.01 3.10
C LEU A 499 9.11 0.77 3.37
N ASN A 500 9.04 -0.26 2.53
CA ASN A 500 9.89 -1.46 2.63
C ASN A 500 11.33 -1.23 2.14
N ARG A 501 11.64 -0.06 1.57
CA ARG A 501 12.98 0.37 1.15
C ARG A 501 13.09 1.90 1.19
N ARG A 502 12.94 2.49 2.39
CA ARG A 502 12.81 3.94 2.60
C ARG A 502 13.85 4.82 1.87
N PRO A 503 15.14 4.42 1.72
CA PRO A 503 16.09 5.25 0.98
C PRO A 503 15.63 5.62 -0.44
N MET A 504 14.82 4.77 -1.08
CA MET A 504 14.26 5.05 -2.42
C MET A 504 13.19 6.15 -2.43
N MET A 505 12.73 6.62 -1.27
CA MET A 505 11.86 7.80 -1.18
C MET A 505 12.56 9.06 -1.70
N SER A 506 13.89 9.11 -1.71
CA SER A 506 14.66 10.22 -2.27
C SER A 506 14.54 10.36 -3.80
N ILE A 507 13.85 9.45 -4.49
CA ILE A 507 13.41 9.65 -5.88
C ILE A 507 12.29 10.71 -5.94
N LEU A 508 11.45 10.81 -4.90
CA LEU A 508 10.36 11.79 -4.87
C LEU A 508 10.88 13.14 -4.45
N SER A 509 10.80 14.11 -5.36
CA SER A 509 11.02 15.50 -5.07
C SER A 509 9.84 16.31 -5.58
N GLU A 510 9.72 16.40 -6.91
CA GLU A 510 8.73 17.26 -7.58
C GLU A 510 7.33 16.67 -7.52
N SER A 511 7.21 15.34 -7.44
CA SER A 511 5.91 14.67 -7.36
C SER A 511 5.07 15.12 -6.15
N PHE A 512 5.69 15.44 -5.02
CA PHE A 512 4.95 15.91 -3.83
C PHE A 512 4.48 17.35 -3.95
N HIS A 513 5.09 18.14 -4.83
CA HIS A 513 4.75 19.55 -5.04
C HIS A 513 3.72 19.76 -6.15
N LEU A 514 3.41 18.74 -6.96
CA LEU A 514 2.49 18.87 -8.09
C LEU A 514 1.06 19.20 -7.67
N VAL A 515 0.57 18.57 -6.59
CA VAL A 515 -0.82 18.73 -6.13
C VAL A 515 -0.85 18.77 -4.61
N ALA A 516 -1.35 19.87 -4.04
CA ALA A 516 -1.60 19.96 -2.61
C ALA A 516 -2.83 19.13 -2.22
N SER A 517 -2.70 18.31 -1.18
CA SER A 517 -3.81 17.46 -0.72
C SER A 517 -5.05 18.25 -0.28
N SER A 518 -4.89 19.50 0.16
CA SER A 518 -5.98 20.41 0.52
C SER A 518 -6.88 20.78 -0.66
N ASP A 519 -6.32 20.76 -1.88
CA ASP A 519 -6.97 21.33 -3.06
C ASP A 519 -7.70 20.26 -3.89
N VAL A 520 -7.59 18.98 -3.47
CA VAL A 520 -8.17 17.85 -4.18
C VAL A 520 -9.62 17.65 -3.81
N ASN A 521 -10.49 17.86 -4.79
CA ASN A 521 -11.89 17.48 -4.74
C ASN A 521 -12.10 16.20 -5.58
N GLN A 522 -12.51 15.10 -4.94
CA GLN A 522 -12.71 13.82 -5.63
C GLN A 522 -13.93 13.83 -6.55
N ASP A 523 -14.98 14.57 -6.19
CA ASP A 523 -16.21 14.70 -6.99
C ASP A 523 -16.02 15.64 -8.18
N LYS A 524 -15.00 16.50 -8.12
CA LYS A 524 -14.65 17.47 -9.16
C LYS A 524 -13.14 17.43 -9.45
N PRO A 525 -12.65 16.33 -10.06
CA PRO A 525 -11.23 16.17 -10.34
C PRO A 525 -10.78 17.21 -11.38
N LYS A 526 -9.71 17.95 -11.05
CA LYS A 526 -9.07 18.89 -11.98
C LYS A 526 -7.97 18.16 -12.75
N VAL A 527 -7.93 18.38 -14.06
CA VAL A 527 -6.86 17.89 -14.94
C VAL A 527 -5.66 18.83 -14.82
N THR A 528 -4.46 18.27 -14.79
CA THR A 528 -3.21 19.01 -14.62
C THR A 528 -2.13 18.39 -15.49
N LYS A 529 -1.33 19.23 -16.14
CA LYS A 529 -0.20 18.76 -16.96
C LYS A 529 0.79 18.05 -16.05
N LEU A 530 1.31 16.91 -16.49
CA LEU A 530 2.34 16.17 -15.78
C LEU A 530 3.72 16.72 -16.18
N PRO A 531 4.43 17.45 -15.31
CA PRO A 531 5.73 18.01 -15.65
C PRO A 531 6.74 16.90 -15.97
N ARG A 532 7.71 17.20 -16.83
CA ARG A 532 8.70 16.20 -17.27
C ARG A 532 9.47 15.59 -16.10
N LYS A 533 9.79 16.39 -15.07
CA LYS A 533 10.45 15.93 -13.85
C LYS A 533 9.60 14.89 -13.11
N VAL A 534 8.31 15.15 -12.89
CA VAL A 534 7.38 14.21 -12.24
C VAL A 534 7.25 12.92 -13.08
N ALA A 535 7.09 13.05 -14.40
CA ALA A 535 7.04 11.88 -15.29
C ALA A 535 8.32 11.03 -15.21
N LEU A 536 9.48 11.66 -15.03
CA LEU A 536 10.77 11.00 -14.88
C LEU A 536 10.87 10.25 -13.54
N GLU A 537 10.43 10.85 -12.43
CA GLU A 537 10.33 10.17 -11.13
C GLU A 537 9.42 8.93 -11.21
N LEU A 538 8.27 9.04 -11.88
CA LEU A 538 7.34 7.92 -12.11
C LEU A 538 7.95 6.80 -12.95
N VAL A 539 8.74 7.14 -13.99
CA VAL A 539 9.47 6.16 -14.79
C VAL A 539 10.57 5.47 -13.97
N LEU A 540 11.30 6.21 -13.15
CA LEU A 540 12.30 5.65 -12.23
C LEU A 540 11.66 4.64 -11.27
N PHE A 541 10.51 4.96 -10.70
CA PHE A 541 9.75 4.00 -9.90
C PHE A 541 9.34 2.77 -10.67
N ALA A 542 8.81 2.95 -11.88
CA ALA A 542 8.37 1.82 -12.68
C ALA A 542 9.51 0.82 -12.97
N VAL A 543 10.71 1.33 -13.26
CA VAL A 543 11.90 0.53 -13.55
C VAL A 543 12.54 -0.05 -12.29
N LEU A 544 12.62 0.72 -11.21
CA LEU A 544 13.31 0.32 -9.97
C LEU A 544 12.42 -0.45 -8.99
N SER A 545 11.13 -0.64 -9.30
CA SER A 545 10.18 -1.37 -8.45
C SER A 545 10.62 -2.78 -8.00
N PRO A 546 11.42 -3.56 -8.77
CA PRO A 546 11.93 -4.84 -8.30
C PRO A 546 12.86 -4.72 -7.08
N LEU A 547 13.55 -3.57 -6.94
CA LEU A 547 14.50 -3.30 -5.85
C LEU A 547 13.82 -2.70 -4.60
N MET A 548 12.53 -2.38 -4.66
CA MET A 548 11.74 -1.84 -3.55
C MET A 548 11.33 -2.93 -2.55
N VAL A 549 12.31 -3.70 -2.08
CA VAL A 549 12.16 -4.76 -1.08
C VAL A 549 13.30 -4.71 -0.06
N SER A 550 13.03 -5.19 1.15
CA SER A 550 14.04 -5.49 2.16
C SER A 550 14.50 -6.93 2.00
N ASP A 551 15.82 -7.15 2.14
CA ASP A 551 16.41 -8.47 2.21
C ASP A 551 16.59 -8.84 3.69
N LEU A 552 15.80 -9.80 4.16
CA LEU A 552 15.82 -10.29 5.54
C LEU A 552 16.97 -11.27 5.80
N SER A 553 17.69 -11.67 4.75
CA SER A 553 18.91 -12.48 4.87
C SER A 553 20.18 -11.65 5.04
N ALA A 554 20.09 -10.33 4.94
CA ALA A 554 21.21 -9.44 5.16
C ALA A 554 21.64 -9.43 6.63
N GLU A 555 22.92 -9.72 6.88
CA GLU A 555 23.48 -9.72 8.23
C GLU A 555 23.56 -8.31 8.80
N LEU A 556 23.17 -8.16 10.06
CA LEU A 556 23.33 -6.92 10.82
C LEU A 556 24.81 -6.67 11.13
N SER A 557 25.30 -5.49 10.77
CA SER A 557 26.64 -5.04 11.16
C SER A 557 26.71 -4.86 12.67
N SER A 558 27.69 -5.52 13.30
CA SER A 558 28.09 -5.32 14.70
C SER A 558 28.97 -4.09 14.90
N THR A 559 29.25 -3.33 13.84
CA THR A 559 29.94 -2.03 13.94
C THR A 559 28.92 -0.90 13.91
N VAL A 560 28.96 -0.05 14.92
CA VAL A 560 28.20 1.20 15.01
C VAL A 560 29.11 2.34 14.59
N TYR A 561 28.57 3.25 13.78
CA TYR A 561 29.26 4.45 13.33
C TYR A 561 28.54 5.67 13.89
N ALA A 562 29.29 6.66 14.34
CA ALA A 562 28.78 7.98 14.69
C ALA A 562 29.55 9.01 13.85
N THR A 563 28.83 9.71 12.98
CA THR A 563 29.37 10.79 12.16
C THR A 563 29.31 12.08 12.96
N ASP A 564 30.32 12.94 12.80
CA ASP A 564 30.22 14.32 13.21
C ASP A 564 29.05 15.01 12.47
N ALA A 565 28.30 15.86 13.17
CA ALA A 565 27.19 16.63 12.62
C ALA A 565 27.63 18.01 12.10
N SER A 566 28.92 18.33 12.17
CA SER A 566 29.45 19.61 11.70
C SER A 566 29.34 19.76 10.17
N ASP A 567 29.06 20.98 9.70
CA ASP A 567 28.94 21.30 8.28
C ASP A 567 30.30 21.26 7.54
N ALA A 568 31.41 21.32 8.28
CA ALA A 568 32.77 21.45 7.73
C ALA A 568 33.58 20.14 7.78
N GLY A 569 33.23 19.22 8.68
CA GLY A 569 33.92 17.95 8.88
C GLY A 569 33.14 16.76 8.30
N GLY A 570 33.86 15.72 7.89
CA GLY A 570 33.28 14.42 7.49
C GLY A 570 33.80 13.26 8.34
N SER A 571 34.31 13.58 9.54
CA SER A 571 34.89 12.57 10.42
C SER A 571 33.81 11.68 11.02
N TYR A 572 34.15 10.42 11.25
CA TYR A 572 33.29 9.49 11.95
C TYR A 572 34.14 8.67 12.91
N VAL A 573 33.53 8.30 14.03
CA VAL A 573 34.06 7.28 14.93
C VAL A 573 33.28 6.00 14.73
N CYS A 574 33.91 4.87 15.00
CA CYS A 574 33.24 3.59 15.00
C CYS A 574 33.61 2.77 16.23
N THR A 575 32.68 1.93 16.66
CA THR A 575 32.91 0.97 17.72
C THR A 575 32.20 -0.34 17.41
N HIS A 576 32.75 -1.43 17.94
CA HIS A 576 32.15 -2.74 17.84
C HIS A 576 31.18 -2.96 19.00
N VAL A 577 30.00 -3.50 18.72
CA VAL A 577 28.97 -3.81 19.70
C VAL A 577 28.50 -5.25 19.53
N TRP A 578 27.99 -5.83 20.62
CA TRP A 578 27.35 -7.14 20.58
C TRP A 578 26.17 -7.17 19.61
N GLN A 579 25.94 -8.31 18.97
CA GLN A 579 24.91 -8.46 17.93
C GLN A 579 23.50 -8.11 18.47
N ASP A 580 23.21 -8.41 19.73
CA ASP A 580 21.93 -8.07 20.36
C ASP A 580 21.75 -6.56 20.52
N VAL A 581 22.83 -5.83 20.82
CA VAL A 581 22.83 -4.36 20.88
C VAL A 581 22.66 -3.78 19.47
N ALA A 582 23.39 -4.29 18.48
CA ALA A 582 23.22 -3.88 17.08
C ALA A 582 21.78 -4.10 16.59
N ARG A 583 21.18 -5.25 16.95
CA ARG A 583 19.79 -5.59 16.63
C ARG A 583 18.81 -4.63 17.31
N ALA A 584 19.01 -4.32 18.58
CA ALA A 584 18.18 -3.36 19.30
C ALA A 584 18.24 -1.98 18.63
N LEU A 585 19.46 -1.48 18.32
CA LEU A 585 19.68 -0.21 17.64
C LEU A 585 19.05 -0.16 16.24
N TRP A 586 19.16 -1.24 15.47
CA TRP A 586 18.53 -1.33 14.15
C TRP A 586 17.00 -1.27 14.23
N ARG A 587 16.41 -1.99 15.19
CA ARG A 587 14.96 -2.02 15.40
C ARG A 587 14.42 -0.69 15.92
N THR A 588 15.19 0.04 16.74
CA THR A 588 14.81 1.37 17.24
C THR A 588 15.01 2.48 16.21
N GLY A 589 15.99 2.36 15.30
CA GLY A 589 16.31 3.39 14.29
C GLY A 589 15.16 3.76 13.34
N ARG A 590 14.06 2.97 13.35
CA ARG A 590 12.84 3.26 12.60
C ARG A 590 11.90 4.25 13.28
N LYS A 591 12.00 4.36 14.61
CA LYS A 591 11.25 5.33 15.39
C LYS A 591 11.89 6.69 15.19
N ARG A 592 11.05 7.70 14.92
CA ARG A 592 11.50 9.08 15.02
C ARG A 592 11.99 9.26 16.46
N GLY A 593 13.22 9.73 16.65
CA GLY A 593 13.70 10.14 17.96
C GLY A 593 12.80 11.25 18.54
N GLY A 594 13.07 11.68 19.77
CA GLY A 594 12.41 12.85 20.35
C GLY A 594 12.41 14.02 19.36
N TYR A 595 11.38 14.86 19.42
CA TYR A 595 11.25 16.02 18.53
C TYR A 595 12.46 16.95 18.73
N VAL A 596 13.48 16.81 17.90
CA VAL A 596 14.51 17.82 17.74
C VAL A 596 13.98 18.75 16.67
N ARG A 597 13.49 19.93 17.08
CA ARG A 597 13.14 20.99 16.14
C ARG A 597 14.41 21.32 15.37
N MET A 598 14.47 20.98 14.09
CA MET A 598 15.52 21.53 13.23
C MET A 598 15.38 23.05 13.30
N GLN A 599 16.49 23.71 13.62
CA GLN A 599 16.53 25.16 13.68
C GLN A 599 16.02 25.72 12.34
N THR A 600 15.25 26.79 12.39
CA THR A 600 14.88 27.48 11.14
C THR A 600 16.14 28.03 10.48
N ARG A 601 16.04 28.38 9.19
CA ARG A 601 17.19 28.96 8.47
C ARG A 601 17.70 30.21 9.18
N GLU A 602 16.79 30.99 9.75
CA GLU A 602 17.06 32.20 10.52
C GLU A 602 17.74 31.87 11.85
N GLU A 603 17.23 30.89 12.61
CA GLU A 603 17.83 30.43 13.88
C GLU A 603 19.25 29.85 13.66
N GLY A 604 19.44 29.05 12.62
CA GLY A 604 20.75 28.51 12.25
C GLY A 604 21.72 29.57 11.73
N MET A 605 21.23 30.60 11.05
CA MET A 605 22.03 31.73 10.59
C MET A 605 22.41 32.65 11.75
N MET A 606 21.48 32.94 12.66
CA MET A 606 21.74 33.68 13.91
C MET A 606 22.80 32.98 14.73
N ARG A 607 22.70 31.66 14.95
CA ARG A 607 23.72 30.90 15.68
C ARG A 607 25.09 30.91 15.00
N LYS A 608 25.14 30.90 13.67
CA LYS A 608 26.38 31.05 12.88
C LYS A 608 26.93 32.48 12.89
N LEU A 609 26.12 33.47 13.23
CA LEU A 609 26.53 34.86 13.40
C LEU A 609 26.92 35.16 14.87
N ASP A 610 26.29 34.45 15.82
CA ASP A 610 26.51 34.52 17.27
C ASP A 610 27.81 33.84 17.73
N PHE A 611 28.87 33.85 16.91
CA PHE A 611 30.25 33.51 17.32
C PHE A 611 30.82 34.48 18.39
N MET A 612 29.98 35.19 19.14
CA MET A 612 30.35 36.20 20.13
C MET A 612 29.77 36.00 21.53
N ASP A 613 28.94 34.99 21.81
CA ASP A 613 28.45 34.73 23.17
C ASP A 613 28.71 33.27 23.62
N GLU A 614 29.93 33.03 24.12
CA GLU A 614 30.33 31.81 24.81
C GLU A 614 29.73 31.70 26.23
N HIS A 615 28.46 32.02 26.50
CA HIS A 615 27.89 31.81 27.84
C HIS A 615 26.37 31.60 27.83
N ALA A 616 25.88 30.39 27.47
CA ALA A 616 24.59 29.85 27.95
C ALA A 616 24.28 28.43 27.42
N GLU A 617 25.04 27.40 27.81
CA GLU A 617 24.54 26.02 27.72
C GLU A 617 24.93 25.21 28.98
N GLU A 618 24.56 25.73 30.16
CA GLU A 618 24.32 24.91 31.34
C GLU A 618 22.90 25.20 31.82
N GLU A 619 21.97 24.29 31.49
CA GLU A 619 20.78 23.89 32.28
C GLU A 619 19.71 23.34 31.34
N GLY A 620 19.44 22.02 31.43
CA GLY A 620 18.19 21.45 30.91
C GLY A 620 18.29 20.14 30.12
N SER A 621 19.09 19.16 30.54
CA SER A 621 18.91 17.77 30.07
C SER A 621 19.43 16.73 31.06
N THR A 622 18.86 16.69 32.27
CA THR A 622 18.84 15.45 33.05
C THR A 622 17.84 14.48 32.41
N CYS A 623 18.36 13.35 31.93
CA CYS A 623 17.66 12.23 31.30
C CYS A 623 16.61 11.56 32.17
#